data_AF-A0A3D4ZV64-F1
#
_entry.id   AF-A0A3D4ZV64-F1
#
_cell.length_a   1.000
_cell.length_b   1.000
_cell.length_c   1.000
_cell.angle_alpha   90.00
_cell.angle_beta   90.00
_cell.angle_gamma   90.00
#
_symmetry.space_group_name_H-M   'P 1'
#
loop_
_entity.id
_entity.type
_entity.pdbx_description
1 polymer ?
#
loop_
_entity_poly.entity_id
_entity_poly.type
_entity_poly.pdbx_seq_one_letter_code
_entity_poly.pdbx_strand_id
1 'polypeptide(L)'
;HVGRYGIAVGPDCANNTIQRNHLHDLGGGGIRVGTADRPPIFERLAHHTLVDNNFIHDGGHIHPGATGIFMAYGRNNTFSHNEVCDLRYTGISLGWTWDIYRSGTRENIVEYNHVHHVMRVLEDGGGIYSLGLTPGSIIRNNLVHDVGTPPHAIGHGIYLDGGSSGVLCENNICHDCGHGGIRIQHGTSCLTVLNNIVAFCGFGLGIDSERTNIFQYNIVYMDGDGTPFAFVPEWQSYNKIIDYNLYYHASNPEFRFLSFTFEEWQKKEGIKDIWYTPRMDVHSRIADPKFVDVAARDFRLQPDSPALAMGFRPIDMTTVGLYGDAEWTSLPKQYQLPPLLPEERAAGMHLVEDNFDDAQVGQKPAYAAVVEDVEAGAYLEVSDKRALSPPHSLRFVDAADVTYHMPHMYYTSPIVGDFTLTVSFDLYREPGAMLWTEWRHTPGYAKVGPCLHIAADGQLLFQNKRPSETYLPAEEWLHFELTDGLGALSDGLWDLRITRQSGEVLFEGANLPCDPEFSRILWLGFVSSATGPAEMYLDNVVMKRVDGG
;
A
#
# COMPACT_ATOMS: atom_id res chain seq x y z
N HIS A 1 28.41 -0.03 5.65
CA HIS A 1 27.34 0.87 6.11
C HIS A 1 27.36 2.25 5.46
N VAL A 2 26.26 2.63 4.81
CA VAL A 2 25.98 4.00 4.32
C VAL A 2 24.60 4.43 4.82
N GLY A 3 24.45 5.62 5.42
CA GLY A 3 23.16 6.03 6.01
C GLY A 3 22.05 6.46 5.03
N ARG A 4 22.37 6.65 3.74
CA ARG A 4 21.42 7.08 2.67
C ARG A 4 21.64 6.23 1.41
N TYR A 5 21.59 6.84 0.22
CA TYR A 5 21.97 6.19 -1.03
C TYR A 5 23.48 5.98 -1.12
N GLY A 6 23.91 4.83 -1.65
CA GLY A 6 25.33 4.51 -1.87
C GLY A 6 26.00 5.42 -2.91
N ILE A 7 25.34 5.62 -4.05
CA ILE A 7 25.83 6.47 -5.15
C ILE A 7 24.73 7.42 -5.61
N ALA A 8 25.06 8.70 -5.87
CA ALA A 8 24.13 9.67 -6.41
C ALA A 8 24.73 10.44 -7.59
N VAL A 9 23.98 10.51 -8.68
CA VAL A 9 24.25 11.33 -9.88
C VAL A 9 23.25 12.48 -9.88
N GLY A 10 23.72 13.71 -9.71
CA GLY A 10 22.87 14.89 -9.55
C GLY A 10 22.40 15.50 -10.87
N PRO A 11 21.76 16.68 -10.79
CA PRO A 11 21.50 17.52 -11.96
C PRO A 11 22.78 17.83 -12.73
N ASP A 12 22.64 18.17 -14.01
CA ASP A 12 23.74 18.60 -14.90
C ASP A 12 24.83 17.53 -15.12
N CYS A 13 24.60 16.28 -14.68
CA CYS A 13 25.51 15.15 -14.87
C CYS A 13 25.14 14.36 -16.13
N ALA A 14 26.15 13.98 -16.91
CA ALA A 14 25.96 13.22 -18.14
C ALA A 14 27.11 12.27 -18.46
N ASN A 15 26.82 11.21 -19.22
CA ASN A 15 27.81 10.23 -19.70
C ASN A 15 28.54 9.52 -18.54
N ASN A 16 27.78 9.11 -17.53
CA ASN A 16 28.32 8.41 -16.37
C ASN A 16 28.21 6.90 -16.55
N THR A 17 29.13 6.15 -15.94
CA THR A 17 29.06 4.69 -15.88
C THR A 17 29.22 4.25 -14.43
N ILE A 18 28.21 3.56 -13.91
CA ILE A 18 28.21 2.91 -12.61
C ILE A 18 28.07 1.42 -12.89
N GLN A 19 29.21 0.73 -12.90
CA GLN A 19 29.27 -0.66 -13.35
C GLN A 19 30.03 -1.55 -12.38
N ARG A 20 29.52 -2.78 -12.17
CA ARG A 20 30.18 -3.83 -11.36
C ARG A 20 30.44 -3.41 -9.91
N ASN A 21 29.49 -2.72 -9.28
CA ASN A 21 29.54 -2.32 -7.88
C ASN A 21 28.72 -3.30 -7.02
N HIS A 22 29.22 -3.58 -5.81
CA HIS A 22 28.50 -4.32 -4.78
C HIS A 22 28.09 -3.33 -3.69
N LEU A 23 26.79 -3.02 -3.61
CA LEU A 23 26.24 -2.04 -2.67
C LEU A 23 25.35 -2.77 -1.67
N HIS A 24 25.72 -2.73 -0.39
CA HIS A 24 25.00 -3.41 0.67
C HIS A 24 25.14 -2.70 2.01
N ASP A 25 24.33 -3.08 3.00
CA ASP A 25 24.27 -2.44 4.32
C ASP A 25 23.95 -0.94 4.19
N LEU A 26 22.76 -0.68 3.62
CA LEU A 26 22.27 0.62 3.15
C LEU A 26 21.12 1.12 4.03
N GLY A 27 21.32 2.27 4.69
CA GLY A 27 20.26 2.99 5.39
C GLY A 27 19.16 3.49 4.45
N GLY A 28 19.49 3.82 3.20
CA GLY A 28 18.54 4.11 2.13
C GLY A 28 18.67 3.13 0.96
N GLY A 29 18.82 3.65 -0.25
CA GLY A 29 18.89 2.88 -1.49
C GLY A 29 20.31 2.64 -2.02
N GLY A 30 20.42 2.01 -3.18
CA GLY A 30 21.70 1.77 -3.84
C GLY A 30 22.16 2.98 -4.66
N ILE A 31 21.47 3.24 -5.76
CA ILE A 31 21.89 4.22 -6.77
C ILE A 31 20.77 5.20 -7.05
N ARG A 32 21.08 6.50 -7.01
CA ARG A 32 20.16 7.58 -7.37
C ARG A 32 20.65 8.34 -8.60
N VAL A 33 19.78 8.53 -9.59
CA VAL A 33 20.04 9.31 -10.82
C VAL A 33 19.05 10.45 -10.94
N GLY A 34 19.53 11.68 -11.03
CA GLY A 34 18.71 12.88 -11.11
C GLY A 34 18.14 13.34 -9.76
N THR A 35 17.24 14.32 -9.82
CA THR A 35 16.56 14.92 -8.66
C THR A 35 15.05 14.87 -8.82
N ALA A 36 14.35 14.95 -7.68
CA ALA A 36 12.90 15.07 -7.60
C ALA A 36 12.42 16.53 -7.83
N ASP A 37 13.34 17.49 -7.82
CA ASP A 37 13.03 18.88 -8.18
C ASP A 37 12.80 18.97 -9.69
N ARG A 38 11.60 19.36 -10.09
CA ARG A 38 11.27 19.56 -11.51
C ARG A 38 12.15 20.68 -12.07
N PRO A 39 13.06 20.40 -13.01
CA PRO A 39 13.94 21.44 -13.49
C PRO A 39 13.17 22.42 -14.39
N PRO A 40 13.42 23.73 -14.29
CA PRO A 40 12.81 24.72 -15.18
C PRO A 40 13.31 24.60 -16.63
N ILE A 41 14.45 23.91 -16.83
CA ILE A 41 15.16 23.74 -18.09
C ILE A 41 15.58 22.26 -18.21
N PHE A 42 15.08 21.55 -19.23
CA PHE A 42 15.25 20.09 -19.34
C PHE A 42 16.68 19.66 -19.69
N GLU A 43 17.53 20.56 -20.15
CA GLU A 43 18.95 20.32 -20.43
C GLU A 43 19.74 19.95 -19.16
N ARG A 44 19.22 20.30 -17.98
CA ARG A 44 19.82 20.01 -16.68
C ARG A 44 19.51 18.60 -16.15
N LEU A 45 18.67 17.84 -16.87
CA LEU A 45 18.32 16.48 -16.50
C LEU A 45 19.53 15.57 -16.60
N ALA A 46 19.72 14.70 -15.60
CA ALA A 46 20.71 13.66 -15.66
C ALA A 46 20.44 12.74 -16.85
N HIS A 47 21.46 12.50 -17.68
CA HIS A 47 21.28 11.76 -18.93
C HIS A 47 22.47 10.93 -19.36
N HIS A 48 22.24 9.92 -20.20
CA HIS A 48 23.30 9.02 -20.68
C HIS A 48 24.10 8.41 -19.51
N THR A 49 23.43 8.13 -18.39
CA THR A 49 24.01 7.36 -17.28
C THR A 49 23.72 5.89 -17.51
N LEU A 50 24.78 5.08 -17.52
CA LEU A 50 24.72 3.63 -17.55
C LEU A 50 24.88 3.09 -16.13
N VAL A 51 23.83 2.43 -15.62
CA VAL A 51 23.85 1.68 -14.36
C VAL A 51 23.78 0.20 -14.73
N ASP A 52 24.93 -0.45 -14.79
CA ASP A 52 25.05 -1.79 -15.40
C ASP A 52 25.74 -2.80 -14.48
N ASN A 53 25.25 -4.04 -14.42
CA ASN A 53 25.96 -5.15 -13.76
C ASN A 53 26.28 -4.89 -12.28
N ASN A 54 25.41 -4.21 -11.53
CA ASN A 54 25.60 -3.95 -10.10
C ASN A 54 24.80 -4.93 -9.24
N PHE A 55 25.35 -5.36 -8.11
CA PHE A 55 24.65 -6.12 -7.09
C PHE A 55 24.26 -5.20 -5.94
N ILE A 56 22.96 -4.95 -5.77
CA ILE A 56 22.40 -4.01 -4.79
C ILE A 56 21.50 -4.80 -3.85
N HIS A 57 21.85 -4.85 -2.56
CA HIS A 57 21.03 -5.55 -1.58
C HIS A 57 21.10 -4.96 -0.17
N ASP A 58 20.34 -5.53 0.77
CA ASP A 58 20.40 -5.18 2.19
C ASP A 58 20.19 -3.67 2.44
N GLY A 59 19.04 -3.15 1.99
CA GLY A 59 18.78 -1.71 1.98
C GLY A 59 17.41 -1.28 2.50
N GLY A 60 17.34 -0.02 2.93
CA GLY A 60 16.15 0.63 3.47
C GLY A 60 16.05 0.58 5.00
N HIS A 61 17.15 0.34 5.72
CA HIS A 61 17.15 0.18 7.18
C HIS A 61 16.74 1.43 7.96
N ILE A 62 17.01 2.63 7.43
CA ILE A 62 16.68 3.93 8.05
C ILE A 62 15.56 4.62 7.28
N HIS A 63 15.58 4.49 5.96
CA HIS A 63 14.63 5.10 5.04
C HIS A 63 13.94 3.98 4.25
N PRO A 64 12.91 3.33 4.82
CA PRO A 64 12.29 2.15 4.21
C PRO A 64 11.62 2.46 2.86
N GLY A 65 11.23 3.72 2.60
CA GLY A 65 10.73 4.18 1.30
C GLY A 65 11.79 4.45 0.23
N ALA A 66 13.07 4.24 0.51
CA ALA A 66 14.12 4.32 -0.50
C ALA A 66 14.08 3.10 -1.43
N THR A 67 14.56 3.25 -2.66
CA THR A 67 14.56 2.18 -3.67
C THR A 67 15.97 1.72 -3.99
N GLY A 68 16.13 0.48 -4.48
CA GLY A 68 17.44 -0.04 -4.89
C GLY A 68 18.11 0.85 -5.95
N ILE A 69 17.37 1.15 -7.02
CA ILE A 69 17.74 2.15 -8.02
C ILE A 69 16.60 3.16 -8.12
N PHE A 70 16.93 4.45 -8.05
CA PHE A 70 15.97 5.55 -8.13
C PHE A 70 16.35 6.51 -9.25
N MET A 71 15.43 6.78 -10.17
CA MET A 71 15.51 7.91 -11.08
C MET A 71 14.20 8.67 -11.08
N ALA A 72 14.23 9.91 -10.56
CA ALA A 72 13.10 10.82 -10.66
C ALA A 72 12.98 11.41 -12.08
N TYR A 73 13.57 12.58 -12.33
CA TYR A 73 13.63 13.15 -13.67
C TYR A 73 14.97 12.85 -14.35
N GLY A 74 14.93 12.27 -15.56
CA GLY A 74 16.12 11.90 -16.34
C GLY A 74 15.77 11.48 -17.77
N ARG A 75 16.74 11.54 -18.69
CA ARG A 75 16.53 11.11 -20.08
C ARG A 75 17.68 10.25 -20.60
N ASN A 76 17.41 9.34 -21.53
CA ASN A 76 18.46 8.54 -22.19
C ASN A 76 19.37 7.79 -21.19
N ASN A 77 18.84 7.37 -20.05
CA ASN A 77 19.59 6.55 -19.09
C ASN A 77 19.29 5.06 -19.31
N THR A 78 20.26 4.21 -18.99
CA THR A 78 20.14 2.76 -19.12
C THR A 78 20.43 2.10 -17.78
N PHE A 79 19.50 1.27 -17.32
CA PHE A 79 19.61 0.46 -16.11
C PHE A 79 19.57 -1.00 -16.53
N SER A 80 20.73 -1.66 -16.62
CA SER A 80 20.85 -2.97 -17.23
C SER A 80 21.59 -4.00 -16.37
N HIS A 81 21.23 -5.28 -16.48
CA HIS A 81 21.99 -6.37 -15.86
C HIS A 81 22.23 -6.23 -14.35
N ASN A 82 21.40 -5.49 -13.62
CA ASN A 82 21.56 -5.35 -12.17
C ASN A 82 20.83 -6.48 -11.44
N GLU A 83 21.41 -6.93 -10.33
CA GLU A 83 20.73 -7.76 -9.33
C GLU A 83 20.29 -6.84 -8.19
N VAL A 84 18.99 -6.75 -7.93
CA VAL A 84 18.43 -5.89 -6.88
C VAL A 84 17.53 -6.72 -5.96
N CYS A 85 17.94 -6.88 -4.69
CA CYS A 85 17.17 -7.70 -3.75
C CYS A 85 17.28 -7.26 -2.29
N ASP A 86 16.42 -7.77 -1.43
CA ASP A 86 16.40 -7.40 0.00
C ASP A 86 16.25 -5.89 0.26
N LEU A 87 15.20 -5.31 -0.33
CA LEU A 87 14.80 -3.92 -0.11
C LEU A 87 13.45 -3.85 0.62
N ARG A 88 13.32 -2.86 1.51
CA ARG A 88 12.08 -2.63 2.27
C ARG A 88 10.94 -2.11 1.41
N TYR A 89 11.24 -1.48 0.28
CA TYR A 89 10.29 -0.97 -0.71
C TYR A 89 10.70 -1.36 -2.14
N THR A 90 10.46 -0.49 -3.13
CA THR A 90 10.62 -0.76 -4.56
C THR A 90 12.07 -1.08 -4.96
N GLY A 91 12.23 -2.00 -5.92
CA GLY A 91 13.54 -2.36 -6.47
C GLY A 91 14.12 -1.26 -7.36
N ILE A 92 13.51 -1.02 -8.52
CA ILE A 92 13.90 0.02 -9.49
C ILE A 92 12.72 0.96 -9.70
N SER A 93 12.91 2.25 -9.45
CA SER A 93 11.87 3.28 -9.63
C SER A 93 12.31 4.31 -10.67
N LEU A 94 11.43 4.57 -11.64
CA LEU A 94 11.65 5.52 -12.72
C LEU A 94 10.55 6.59 -12.75
N GLY A 95 10.93 7.79 -13.11
CA GLY A 95 9.99 8.88 -13.30
C GLY A 95 9.57 9.50 -11.97
N TRP A 96 8.81 10.58 -12.10
CA TRP A 96 8.32 11.39 -10.99
C TRP A 96 7.09 12.14 -11.47
N THR A 97 6.30 12.69 -10.55
CA THR A 97 5.00 13.36 -10.74
C THR A 97 3.83 12.50 -11.22
N TRP A 98 2.69 12.65 -10.54
CA TRP A 98 1.42 11.95 -10.82
C TRP A 98 0.62 12.52 -12.02
N ASP A 99 1.28 13.21 -12.94
CA ASP A 99 0.65 13.88 -14.07
C ASP A 99 1.30 13.52 -15.41
N ILE A 100 0.67 13.96 -16.50
CA ILE A 100 1.19 13.79 -17.87
C ILE A 100 1.81 15.08 -18.42
N TYR A 101 2.11 16.06 -17.57
CA TYR A 101 2.75 17.29 -18.02
C TYR A 101 4.20 17.01 -18.40
N ARG A 102 4.63 17.64 -19.48
CA ARG A 102 5.99 17.51 -20.00
C ARG A 102 7.02 17.86 -18.92
N SER A 103 7.83 16.87 -18.52
CA SER A 103 8.90 16.99 -17.52
C SER A 103 10.31 16.92 -18.13
N GLY A 104 10.40 16.55 -19.41
CA GLY A 104 11.67 16.28 -20.09
C GLY A 104 12.19 14.86 -19.91
N THR A 105 11.61 14.07 -18.99
CA THR A 105 11.87 12.63 -18.84
C THR A 105 11.45 11.88 -20.09
N ARG A 106 12.34 11.07 -20.68
CA ARG A 106 12.09 10.30 -21.90
C ARG A 106 13.21 9.30 -22.18
N GLU A 107 12.91 8.31 -23.01
CA GLU A 107 13.93 7.45 -23.65
C GLU A 107 14.85 6.74 -22.62
N ASN A 108 14.33 6.38 -21.45
CA ASN A 108 15.09 5.60 -20.46
C ASN A 108 14.83 4.10 -20.66
N ILE A 109 15.84 3.27 -20.45
CA ILE A 109 15.80 1.83 -20.70
C ILE A 109 16.06 1.08 -19.40
N VAL A 110 15.17 0.14 -19.06
CA VAL A 110 15.36 -0.83 -17.96
C VAL A 110 15.31 -2.23 -18.55
N GLU A 111 16.46 -2.90 -18.60
CA GLU A 111 16.55 -4.20 -19.27
C GLU A 111 17.47 -5.23 -18.63
N TYR A 112 17.14 -6.51 -18.76
CA TYR A 112 17.96 -7.62 -18.25
C TYR A 112 18.25 -7.56 -16.74
N ASN A 113 17.46 -6.84 -15.96
CA ASN A 113 17.62 -6.81 -14.50
C ASN A 113 16.93 -8.01 -13.86
N HIS A 114 17.53 -8.49 -12.77
CA HIS A 114 16.93 -9.48 -11.89
C HIS A 114 16.55 -8.76 -10.60
N VAL A 115 15.24 -8.59 -10.36
CA VAL A 115 14.73 -7.88 -9.19
C VAL A 115 13.92 -8.84 -8.34
N HIS A 116 14.32 -9.08 -7.10
CA HIS A 116 13.62 -10.06 -6.27
C HIS A 116 13.64 -9.77 -4.78
N HIS A 117 12.68 -10.28 -4.02
CA HIS A 117 12.62 -10.10 -2.56
C HIS A 117 12.69 -8.62 -2.16
N VAL A 118 11.93 -7.79 -2.86
CA VAL A 118 11.75 -6.36 -2.60
C VAL A 118 10.32 -6.12 -2.13
N MET A 119 9.99 -4.89 -1.71
CA MET A 119 8.69 -4.57 -1.10
C MET A 119 8.45 -5.41 0.17
N ARG A 120 9.51 -5.68 0.94
CA ARG A 120 9.43 -6.58 2.09
C ARG A 120 8.63 -5.98 3.26
N VAL A 121 8.61 -4.65 3.37
CA VAL A 121 8.02 -3.91 4.50
C VAL A 121 6.92 -2.97 4.05
N LEU A 122 7.21 -2.10 3.07
CA LEU A 122 6.25 -1.14 2.55
C LEU A 122 5.46 -1.71 1.38
N GLU A 123 4.26 -1.18 1.22
CA GLU A 123 3.27 -1.54 0.20
C GLU A 123 3.11 -0.45 -0.87
N ASP A 124 2.30 -0.71 -1.90
CA ASP A 124 1.99 0.21 -3.00
C ASP A 124 3.24 0.65 -3.80
N GLY A 125 3.90 -0.34 -4.37
CA GLY A 125 5.14 -0.21 -5.14
C GLY A 125 5.40 -1.48 -5.94
N GLY A 126 6.60 -1.62 -6.48
CA GLY A 126 6.90 -2.82 -7.26
C GLY A 126 8.36 -3.21 -7.38
N GLY A 127 8.61 -4.32 -8.07
CA GLY A 127 9.97 -4.68 -8.46
C GLY A 127 10.55 -3.62 -9.37
N ILE A 128 9.80 -3.29 -10.43
CA ILE A 128 10.08 -2.14 -11.29
C ILE A 128 8.86 -1.21 -11.28
N TYR A 129 9.08 0.07 -11.00
CA TYR A 129 8.05 1.09 -10.86
C TYR A 129 8.28 2.23 -11.85
N SER A 130 7.20 2.79 -12.39
CA SER A 130 7.21 3.97 -13.25
C SER A 130 6.15 4.98 -12.80
N LEU A 131 6.47 6.29 -12.91
CA LEU A 131 5.55 7.39 -12.64
C LEU A 131 5.69 8.54 -13.65
N GLY A 132 4.55 9.06 -14.13
CA GLY A 132 4.49 10.24 -15.00
C GLY A 132 4.88 10.01 -16.48
N LEU A 133 4.75 11.07 -17.28
CA LEU A 133 5.04 11.03 -18.73
C LEU A 133 6.53 10.76 -19.03
N THR A 134 6.82 9.68 -19.76
CA THR A 134 8.19 9.25 -20.09
C THR A 134 8.28 8.60 -21.49
N PRO A 135 7.99 9.37 -22.56
CA PRO A 135 7.85 8.83 -23.91
C PRO A 135 9.13 8.17 -24.42
N GLY A 136 8.98 7.05 -25.13
CA GLY A 136 10.09 6.31 -25.71
C GLY A 136 10.88 5.48 -24.71
N SER A 137 10.47 5.45 -23.44
CA SER A 137 11.09 4.59 -22.43
C SER A 137 10.64 3.14 -22.59
N ILE A 138 11.52 2.22 -22.21
CA ILE A 138 11.34 0.78 -22.43
C ILE A 138 11.68 0.03 -21.14
N ILE A 139 10.80 -0.88 -20.73
CA ILE A 139 11.03 -1.84 -19.65
C ILE A 139 10.95 -3.23 -20.29
N ARG A 140 12.08 -3.91 -20.48
CA ARG A 140 12.09 -5.18 -21.20
C ARG A 140 13.04 -6.23 -20.67
N ASN A 141 12.75 -7.50 -20.93
CA ASN A 141 13.68 -8.60 -20.63
C ASN A 141 14.11 -8.66 -19.16
N ASN A 142 13.29 -8.18 -18.22
CA ASN A 142 13.57 -8.26 -16.79
C ASN A 142 12.93 -9.52 -16.20
N LEU A 143 13.59 -10.10 -15.20
CA LEU A 143 13.03 -11.13 -14.33
C LEU A 143 12.71 -10.52 -12.98
N VAL A 144 11.43 -10.54 -12.60
CA VAL A 144 10.95 -9.93 -11.37
C VAL A 144 10.17 -10.94 -10.55
N HIS A 145 10.56 -11.19 -9.30
CA HIS A 145 9.83 -12.15 -8.46
C HIS A 145 9.95 -11.94 -6.96
N ASP A 146 9.10 -12.61 -6.17
CA ASP A 146 9.05 -12.44 -4.71
C ASP A 146 8.89 -10.96 -4.31
N VAL A 147 7.93 -10.27 -4.95
CA VAL A 147 7.67 -8.85 -4.70
C VAL A 147 6.47 -8.69 -3.78
N GLY A 148 6.72 -8.19 -2.56
CA GLY A 148 5.72 -8.16 -1.49
C GLY A 148 5.45 -9.57 -0.94
N THR A 149 5.24 -9.71 0.35
CA THR A 149 4.99 -11.02 0.98
C THR A 149 3.57 -11.52 0.64
N PRO A 150 3.41 -12.56 -0.20
CA PRO A 150 2.08 -13.09 -0.53
C PRO A 150 1.41 -13.70 0.71
N PRO A 151 0.07 -13.84 0.73
CA PRO A 151 -0.89 -13.47 -0.33
C PRO A 151 -1.50 -12.08 -0.14
N HIS A 152 -1.15 -11.36 0.93
CA HIS A 152 -1.86 -10.14 1.34
C HIS A 152 -1.08 -8.84 1.10
N ALA A 153 0.23 -8.91 0.87
CA ALA A 153 1.01 -7.69 0.65
C ALA A 153 0.70 -7.03 -0.69
N ILE A 154 0.52 -5.71 -0.69
CA ILE A 154 0.29 -4.93 -1.90
C ILE A 154 1.63 -4.62 -2.60
N GLY A 155 2.20 -5.64 -3.26
CA GLY A 155 3.41 -5.55 -4.06
C GLY A 155 3.19 -6.00 -5.51
N HIS A 156 3.80 -5.28 -6.46
CA HIS A 156 3.63 -5.54 -7.89
C HIS A 156 4.92 -5.93 -8.60
N GLY A 157 4.92 -6.88 -9.54
CA GLY A 157 6.11 -7.18 -10.33
C GLY A 157 6.60 -5.94 -11.10
N ILE A 158 5.81 -5.49 -12.07
CA ILE A 158 6.00 -4.20 -12.75
C ILE A 158 4.79 -3.32 -12.49
N TYR A 159 5.03 -2.10 -12.03
CA TYR A 159 3.99 -1.14 -11.68
C TYR A 159 4.15 0.16 -12.48
N LEU A 160 3.24 0.37 -13.42
CA LEU A 160 3.14 1.61 -14.19
C LEU A 160 2.05 2.47 -13.53
N ASP A 161 2.47 3.28 -12.57
CA ASP A 161 1.59 4.08 -11.71
C ASP A 161 1.18 5.41 -12.40
N GLY A 162 0.39 6.23 -11.71
CA GLY A 162 -0.29 7.43 -12.16
C GLY A 162 0.53 8.30 -13.10
N GLY A 163 -0.09 8.64 -14.23
CA GLY A 163 0.54 9.44 -15.27
C GLY A 163 1.57 8.70 -16.12
N SER A 164 2.01 7.48 -15.76
CA SER A 164 2.90 6.67 -16.61
C SER A 164 2.36 6.60 -18.02
N SER A 165 3.13 7.13 -18.98
CA SER A 165 2.69 7.27 -20.36
C SER A 165 3.81 7.17 -21.37
N GLY A 166 3.53 6.51 -22.49
CA GLY A 166 4.48 6.35 -23.59
C GLY A 166 5.60 5.34 -23.33
N VAL A 167 5.32 4.32 -22.51
CA VAL A 167 6.26 3.23 -22.15
C VAL A 167 5.92 1.95 -22.90
N LEU A 168 6.95 1.30 -23.43
CA LEU A 168 6.88 -0.09 -23.89
C LEU A 168 7.33 -1.03 -22.76
N CYS A 169 6.44 -1.91 -22.32
CA CYS A 169 6.70 -2.93 -21.31
C CYS A 169 6.61 -4.31 -21.97
N GLU A 170 7.75 -4.90 -22.31
CA GLU A 170 7.76 -6.13 -23.12
C GLU A 170 8.75 -7.21 -22.68
N ASN A 171 8.45 -8.48 -22.95
CA ASN A 171 9.37 -9.59 -22.71
C ASN A 171 9.85 -9.70 -21.24
N ASN A 172 9.04 -9.26 -20.28
CA ASN A 172 9.35 -9.44 -18.87
C ASN A 172 8.69 -10.71 -18.34
N ILE A 173 9.31 -11.31 -17.32
CA ILE A 173 8.70 -12.38 -16.52
C ILE A 173 8.49 -11.83 -15.11
N CYS A 174 7.25 -11.77 -14.67
CA CYS A 174 6.87 -11.46 -13.29
C CYS A 174 6.27 -12.71 -12.64
N HIS A 175 6.82 -13.18 -11.52
CA HIS A 175 6.20 -14.29 -10.78
C HIS A 175 6.25 -14.14 -9.26
N ASP A 176 5.38 -14.85 -8.54
CA ASP A 176 5.35 -14.84 -7.07
C ASP A 176 5.28 -13.41 -6.49
N CYS A 177 4.42 -12.56 -7.06
CA CYS A 177 4.19 -11.20 -6.57
C CYS A 177 2.93 -11.17 -5.70
N GLY A 178 3.01 -10.54 -4.53
CA GLY A 178 1.94 -10.53 -3.53
C GLY A 178 0.59 -10.02 -4.05
N HIS A 179 0.61 -9.06 -4.98
CA HIS A 179 -0.59 -8.53 -5.62
C HIS A 179 -0.52 -8.68 -7.14
N GLY A 180 -0.17 -7.64 -7.90
CA GLY A 180 -0.21 -7.69 -9.37
C GLY A 180 1.09 -8.15 -10.02
N GLY A 181 1.04 -8.93 -11.10
CA GLY A 181 2.24 -9.19 -11.90
C GLY A 181 2.69 -7.98 -12.70
N ILE A 182 1.83 -7.47 -13.58
CA ILE A 182 2.04 -6.18 -14.27
C ILE A 182 0.80 -5.32 -14.05
N ARG A 183 0.93 -4.23 -13.30
CA ARG A 183 -0.17 -3.30 -13.02
C ARG A 183 0.00 -2.01 -13.79
N ILE A 184 -1.06 -1.54 -14.42
CA ILE A 184 -1.22 -0.12 -14.75
C ILE A 184 -2.30 0.48 -13.84
N GLN A 185 -2.16 1.74 -13.43
CA GLN A 185 -3.14 2.44 -12.59
C GLN A 185 -3.79 3.63 -13.31
N HIS A 186 -4.82 4.19 -12.68
CA HIS A 186 -5.52 5.41 -13.03
C HIS A 186 -4.58 6.51 -13.55
N GLY A 187 -5.01 7.20 -14.60
CA GLY A 187 -4.23 8.29 -15.21
C GLY A 187 -3.14 7.85 -16.18
N THR A 188 -2.85 6.55 -16.32
CA THR A 188 -1.89 6.03 -17.32
C THR A 188 -2.44 6.03 -18.74
N SER A 189 -1.58 6.26 -19.74
CA SER A 189 -2.00 6.30 -21.15
C SER A 189 -0.89 5.95 -22.13
N CYS A 190 -1.24 5.43 -23.31
CA CYS A 190 -0.28 5.10 -24.37
C CYS A 190 0.80 4.10 -23.90
N LEU A 191 0.48 3.24 -22.94
CA LEU A 191 1.33 2.12 -22.54
C LEU A 191 1.11 0.95 -23.49
N THR A 192 2.18 0.23 -23.81
CA THR A 192 2.13 -1.02 -24.58
C THR A 192 2.72 -2.14 -23.75
N VAL A 193 1.88 -3.07 -23.29
CA VAL A 193 2.23 -4.25 -22.49
C VAL A 193 2.19 -5.48 -23.40
N LEU A 194 3.36 -5.94 -23.80
CA LEU A 194 3.52 -6.86 -24.92
C LEU A 194 4.38 -8.08 -24.56
N ASN A 195 3.92 -9.30 -24.86
CA ASN A 195 4.80 -10.48 -24.80
C ASN A 195 5.43 -10.73 -23.42
N ASN A 196 4.70 -10.47 -22.34
CA ASN A 196 5.16 -10.75 -20.97
C ASN A 196 4.60 -12.07 -20.46
N ILE A 197 5.27 -12.67 -19.47
CA ILE A 197 4.72 -13.79 -18.69
C ILE A 197 4.46 -13.29 -17.28
N VAL A 198 3.24 -13.50 -16.80
CA VAL A 198 2.86 -13.28 -15.41
C VAL A 198 2.40 -14.60 -14.82
N ALA A 199 2.99 -15.04 -13.71
CA ALA A 199 2.67 -16.32 -13.09
C ALA A 199 2.62 -16.25 -11.57
N PHE A 200 1.65 -16.92 -10.92
CA PHE A 200 1.60 -17.01 -9.45
C PHE A 200 1.53 -15.64 -8.74
N CYS A 201 0.77 -14.70 -9.30
CA CYS A 201 0.48 -13.41 -8.68
C CYS A 201 -0.98 -13.35 -8.23
N GLY A 202 -1.32 -12.48 -7.27
CA GLY A 202 -2.71 -12.21 -6.86
C GLY A 202 -3.60 -11.77 -8.04
N PHE A 203 -3.05 -11.01 -8.99
CA PHE A 203 -3.64 -10.88 -10.32
C PHE A 203 -2.59 -10.79 -11.43
N GLY A 204 -3.00 -11.16 -12.65
CA GLY A 204 -2.17 -11.12 -13.85
C GLY A 204 -1.82 -9.70 -14.31
N LEU A 205 -2.81 -9.03 -14.90
CA LEU A 205 -2.68 -7.72 -15.54
C LEU A 205 -3.59 -6.70 -14.86
N GLY A 206 -3.03 -5.60 -14.37
CA GLY A 206 -3.80 -4.45 -13.92
C GLY A 206 -4.24 -3.67 -15.15
N ILE A 207 -5.54 -3.48 -15.32
CA ILE A 207 -6.14 -2.72 -16.43
C ILE A 207 -6.87 -1.48 -15.93
N ASP A 208 -6.57 -1.04 -14.71
CA ASP A 208 -7.34 -0.05 -13.93
C ASP A 208 -7.06 1.38 -14.39
N SER A 209 -7.36 1.70 -15.65
CA SER A 209 -7.21 3.05 -16.19
C SER A 209 -8.36 3.43 -17.10
N GLU A 210 -8.73 4.70 -17.07
CA GLU A 210 -9.77 5.31 -17.90
C GLU A 210 -9.29 5.61 -19.33
N ARG A 211 -7.98 5.49 -19.61
CA ARG A 211 -7.36 5.85 -20.89
C ARG A 211 -6.85 4.63 -21.65
N THR A 212 -6.55 4.85 -22.93
CA THR A 212 -6.17 3.81 -23.87
C THR A 212 -4.74 3.32 -23.67
N ASN A 213 -4.64 2.01 -23.51
CA ASN A 213 -3.42 1.24 -23.34
C ASN A 213 -3.58 -0.10 -24.11
N ILE A 214 -2.46 -0.73 -24.45
CA ILE A 214 -2.42 -1.95 -25.27
C ILE A 214 -1.87 -3.10 -24.43
N PHE A 215 -2.55 -4.25 -24.47
CA PHE A 215 -2.16 -5.50 -23.82
C PHE A 215 -2.26 -6.64 -24.82
N GLN A 216 -1.13 -7.13 -25.32
CA GLN A 216 -1.15 -8.19 -26.32
C GLN A 216 -0.07 -9.24 -26.12
N TYR A 217 -0.38 -10.46 -26.54
CA TYR A 217 0.55 -11.59 -26.51
C TYR A 217 1.12 -11.85 -25.11
N ASN A 218 0.41 -11.52 -24.04
CA ASN A 218 0.87 -11.84 -22.69
C ASN A 218 0.39 -13.26 -22.31
N ILE A 219 1.17 -13.98 -21.51
CA ILE A 219 0.75 -15.22 -20.85
C ILE A 219 0.46 -14.89 -19.39
N VAL A 220 -0.76 -15.21 -18.94
CA VAL A 220 -1.19 -15.06 -17.55
C VAL A 220 -1.50 -16.45 -16.99
N TYR A 221 -0.61 -16.93 -16.13
CA TYR A 221 -0.72 -18.21 -15.42
C TYR A 221 -1.14 -17.97 -13.98
N MET A 222 -2.30 -18.48 -13.60
CA MET A 222 -2.90 -18.28 -12.29
C MET A 222 -2.99 -19.59 -11.52
N ASP A 223 -3.01 -19.48 -10.20
CA ASP A 223 -3.30 -20.58 -9.28
C ASP A 223 -3.90 -20.01 -7.99
N GLY A 224 -4.48 -20.86 -7.14
CA GLY A 224 -5.16 -20.47 -5.91
C GLY A 224 -6.25 -19.42 -6.16
N ASP A 225 -6.16 -18.29 -5.45
CA ASP A 225 -7.08 -17.15 -5.57
C ASP A 225 -6.70 -16.14 -6.67
N GLY A 226 -5.69 -16.46 -7.50
CA GLY A 226 -5.18 -15.59 -8.55
C GLY A 226 -6.23 -15.28 -9.63
N THR A 227 -6.28 -14.02 -10.08
CA THR A 227 -7.25 -13.58 -11.10
C THR A 227 -6.57 -12.99 -12.35
N PRO A 228 -7.24 -12.96 -13.52
CA PRO A 228 -6.62 -12.38 -14.72
C PRO A 228 -6.34 -10.89 -14.56
N PHE A 229 -7.25 -10.18 -13.90
CA PHE A 229 -7.25 -8.74 -13.77
C PHE A 229 -7.61 -8.30 -12.35
N ALA A 230 -7.03 -7.17 -11.93
CA ALA A 230 -7.49 -6.45 -10.74
C ALA A 230 -8.92 -5.95 -10.92
N PHE A 231 -9.74 -5.99 -9.86
CA PHE A 231 -11.12 -5.52 -9.88
C PHE A 231 -11.27 -4.21 -9.10
N VAL A 232 -11.10 -3.08 -9.79
CA VAL A 232 -11.26 -1.73 -9.24
C VAL A 232 -12.36 -0.97 -10.02
N PRO A 233 -13.66 -1.21 -9.72
CA PRO A 233 -14.78 -0.78 -10.55
C PRO A 233 -14.78 0.70 -10.94
N GLU A 234 -14.26 1.57 -10.07
CA GLU A 234 -14.23 3.02 -10.25
C GLU A 234 -13.33 3.46 -11.41
N TRP A 235 -12.31 2.66 -11.76
CA TRP A 235 -11.32 2.97 -12.79
C TRP A 235 -11.36 2.02 -13.98
N GLN A 236 -12.32 1.09 -13.98
CA GLN A 236 -12.48 0.13 -15.06
C GLN A 236 -13.13 0.78 -16.28
N SER A 237 -12.38 0.80 -17.39
CA SER A 237 -12.88 1.21 -18.69
C SER A 237 -12.49 0.19 -19.76
N TYR A 238 -13.34 0.04 -20.78
CA TYR A 238 -13.10 -0.83 -21.92
C TYR A 238 -12.41 -0.08 -23.08
N ASN A 239 -11.88 1.13 -22.83
CA ASN A 239 -11.25 1.99 -23.84
C ASN A 239 -9.81 1.59 -24.13
N LYS A 240 -9.57 0.29 -24.31
CA LYS A 240 -8.23 -0.33 -24.37
C LYS A 240 -8.19 -1.37 -25.46
N ILE A 241 -6.99 -1.76 -25.87
CA ILE A 241 -6.78 -2.87 -26.80
C ILE A 241 -6.21 -4.02 -25.99
N ILE A 242 -7.04 -4.99 -25.65
CA ILE A 242 -6.64 -6.20 -24.95
C ILE A 242 -6.95 -7.34 -25.90
N ASP A 243 -5.94 -8.03 -26.43
CA ASP A 243 -6.16 -9.10 -27.42
C ASP A 243 -4.94 -10.02 -27.57
N TYR A 244 -5.14 -11.22 -28.12
CA TYR A 244 -4.08 -12.23 -28.31
C TYR A 244 -3.34 -12.64 -27.03
N ASN A 245 -3.94 -12.51 -25.87
CA ASN A 245 -3.38 -12.98 -24.60
C ASN A 245 -3.76 -14.45 -24.34
N LEU A 246 -2.88 -15.19 -23.67
CA LEU A 246 -3.16 -16.55 -23.24
C LEU A 246 -3.37 -16.57 -21.73
N TYR A 247 -4.53 -17.04 -21.30
CA TYR A 247 -4.89 -17.16 -19.89
C TYR A 247 -4.96 -18.63 -19.50
N TYR A 248 -4.45 -18.97 -18.32
CA TYR A 248 -4.57 -20.32 -17.77
C TYR A 248 -4.65 -20.24 -16.26
N HIS A 249 -5.52 -21.05 -15.67
CA HIS A 249 -5.63 -21.17 -14.23
C HIS A 249 -5.50 -22.64 -13.85
N ALA A 250 -4.51 -22.97 -13.02
CA ALA A 250 -4.13 -24.35 -12.73
C ALA A 250 -5.20 -25.11 -11.90
N SER A 251 -5.82 -24.42 -10.95
CA SER A 251 -6.80 -24.99 -10.00
C SER A 251 -8.26 -24.63 -10.26
N ASN A 252 -8.56 -23.58 -11.03
CA ASN A 252 -9.93 -23.11 -11.26
C ASN A 252 -10.20 -22.89 -12.76
N PRO A 253 -10.79 -23.85 -13.50
CA PRO A 253 -11.07 -23.69 -14.92
C PRO A 253 -12.23 -22.72 -15.23
N GLU A 254 -13.02 -22.31 -14.24
CA GLU A 254 -14.20 -21.42 -14.39
C GLU A 254 -13.94 -19.99 -13.90
N PHE A 255 -12.67 -19.56 -13.88
CA PHE A 255 -12.28 -18.21 -13.49
C PHE A 255 -12.96 -17.13 -14.35
N ARG A 256 -13.16 -15.94 -13.75
CA ARG A 256 -13.85 -14.82 -14.40
C ARG A 256 -12.88 -13.72 -14.83
N PHE A 257 -13.29 -12.97 -15.84
CA PHE A 257 -12.63 -11.75 -16.29
C PHE A 257 -13.40 -10.59 -15.67
N LEU A 258 -12.91 -10.07 -14.53
CA LEU A 258 -13.70 -9.24 -13.62
C LEU A 258 -14.98 -9.99 -13.20
N SER A 259 -16.16 -9.42 -13.44
CA SER A 259 -17.44 -10.07 -13.17
C SER A 259 -17.98 -10.89 -14.36
N PHE A 260 -17.24 -11.07 -15.45
CA PHE A 260 -17.73 -11.70 -16.69
C PHE A 260 -17.20 -13.11 -16.91
N THR A 261 -17.99 -13.97 -17.54
CA THR A 261 -17.45 -15.16 -18.20
C THR A 261 -16.58 -14.76 -19.39
N PHE A 262 -15.76 -15.67 -19.92
CA PHE A 262 -14.92 -15.35 -21.08
C PHE A 262 -15.75 -14.95 -22.32
N GLU A 263 -16.87 -15.62 -22.58
CA GLU A 263 -17.74 -15.28 -23.71
C GLU A 263 -18.40 -13.90 -23.54
N GLU A 264 -18.80 -13.54 -22.32
CA GLU A 264 -19.33 -12.22 -22.00
C GLU A 264 -18.26 -11.13 -22.12
N TRP A 265 -17.04 -11.44 -21.66
CA TRP A 265 -15.88 -10.56 -21.77
C TRP A 265 -15.56 -10.25 -23.23
N GLN A 266 -15.57 -11.26 -24.10
CA GLN A 266 -15.32 -11.11 -25.54
C GLN A 266 -16.33 -10.23 -26.28
N LYS A 267 -17.48 -9.96 -25.67
CA LYS A 267 -18.53 -9.07 -26.20
C LYS A 267 -18.41 -7.64 -25.68
N LYS A 268 -17.51 -7.35 -24.74
CA LYS A 268 -17.31 -5.98 -24.22
C LYS A 268 -16.64 -5.10 -25.27
N GLU A 269 -17.24 -3.94 -25.48
CA GLU A 269 -16.79 -2.94 -26.45
C GLU A 269 -16.27 -1.69 -25.72
N GLY A 270 -15.20 -1.11 -26.25
CA GLY A 270 -14.70 0.22 -25.86
C GLY A 270 -15.45 1.36 -26.55
N ILE A 271 -14.84 2.56 -26.54
CA ILE A 271 -15.31 3.71 -27.33
C ILE A 271 -15.49 3.29 -28.80
N LYS A 272 -16.68 3.59 -29.33
CA LYS A 272 -16.99 3.45 -30.75
C LYS A 272 -16.41 4.63 -31.50
N ASP A 273 -15.37 4.38 -32.27
CA ASP A 273 -14.81 5.34 -33.21
C ASP A 273 -15.19 4.96 -34.66
N ILE A 274 -15.13 5.91 -35.59
CA ILE A 274 -15.45 5.67 -37.01
C ILE A 274 -14.49 4.69 -37.67
N TRP A 275 -13.27 4.52 -37.14
CA TRP A 275 -12.25 3.63 -37.70
C TRP A 275 -12.18 2.27 -37.02
N TYR A 276 -12.50 2.19 -35.72
CA TYR A 276 -12.31 0.98 -34.92
C TYR A 276 -13.15 1.01 -33.64
N THR A 277 -13.72 -0.14 -33.27
CA THR A 277 -14.34 -0.35 -31.97
C THR A 277 -13.54 -1.44 -31.25
N PRO A 278 -12.82 -1.12 -30.17
CA PRO A 278 -12.10 -2.14 -29.41
C PRO A 278 -13.06 -3.17 -28.84
N ARG A 279 -12.68 -4.45 -28.93
CA ARG A 279 -13.36 -5.56 -28.28
C ARG A 279 -12.36 -6.32 -27.44
N MET A 280 -12.75 -6.72 -26.24
CA MET A 280 -11.81 -7.34 -25.31
C MET A 280 -11.52 -8.79 -25.71
N ASP A 281 -10.25 -9.17 -25.82
CA ASP A 281 -9.76 -10.55 -25.90
C ASP A 281 -10.40 -11.45 -26.98
N VAL A 282 -10.81 -10.88 -28.12
CA VAL A 282 -11.50 -11.61 -29.22
C VAL A 282 -10.66 -12.78 -29.76
N HIS A 283 -9.34 -12.62 -29.86
CA HIS A 283 -8.41 -13.62 -30.36
C HIS A 283 -7.57 -14.27 -29.26
N SER A 284 -7.79 -13.86 -28.01
CA SER A 284 -7.19 -14.48 -26.83
C SER A 284 -7.74 -15.87 -26.58
N ARG A 285 -7.04 -16.66 -25.76
CA ARG A 285 -7.42 -18.05 -25.48
C ARG A 285 -7.28 -18.38 -24.02
N ILE A 286 -8.12 -19.31 -23.58
CA ILE A 286 -7.92 -20.05 -22.33
C ILE A 286 -7.33 -21.41 -22.70
N ALA A 287 -6.05 -21.63 -22.40
CA ALA A 287 -5.40 -22.92 -22.62
C ALA A 287 -4.08 -23.00 -21.85
N ASP A 288 -3.67 -24.22 -21.49
CA ASP A 288 -2.38 -24.48 -20.84
C ASP A 288 -1.23 -23.96 -21.71
N PRO A 289 -0.37 -23.06 -21.21
CA PRO A 289 0.79 -22.57 -21.96
C PRO A 289 1.83 -23.66 -22.25
N LYS A 290 1.77 -24.83 -21.59
CA LYS A 290 2.74 -25.91 -21.72
C LYS A 290 4.16 -25.43 -21.43
N PHE A 291 4.35 -24.88 -20.24
CA PHE A 291 5.69 -24.60 -19.74
C PHE A 291 6.51 -25.90 -19.59
N VAL A 292 7.84 -25.79 -19.65
CA VAL A 292 8.75 -26.94 -19.50
C VAL A 292 8.66 -27.51 -18.09
N ASP A 293 8.70 -26.66 -17.07
CA ASP A 293 8.51 -27.05 -15.66
C ASP A 293 8.02 -25.85 -14.83
N VAL A 294 6.71 -25.64 -14.80
CA VAL A 294 6.11 -24.50 -14.09
C VAL A 294 6.28 -24.56 -12.57
N ALA A 295 6.40 -25.78 -12.00
CA ALA A 295 6.60 -25.97 -10.57
C ALA A 295 7.99 -25.46 -10.14
N ALA A 296 9.00 -25.65 -10.99
CA ALA A 296 10.34 -25.10 -10.82
C ALA A 296 10.49 -23.67 -11.34
N ARG A 297 9.39 -22.99 -11.72
CA ARG A 297 9.39 -21.65 -12.34
C ARG A 297 10.17 -21.59 -13.66
N ASP A 298 10.27 -22.71 -14.38
CA ASP A 298 10.81 -22.77 -15.73
C ASP A 298 9.72 -22.47 -16.76
N PHE A 299 9.61 -21.19 -17.10
CA PHE A 299 8.61 -20.66 -18.03
C PHE A 299 8.97 -20.80 -19.51
N ARG A 300 9.98 -21.60 -19.87
CA ARG A 300 10.23 -21.94 -21.27
C ARG A 300 9.04 -22.73 -21.82
N LEU A 301 8.71 -22.52 -23.09
CA LEU A 301 7.54 -23.16 -23.71
C LEU A 301 7.93 -24.47 -24.41
N GLN A 302 7.08 -25.49 -24.28
CA GLN A 302 7.17 -26.69 -25.10
C GLN A 302 6.84 -26.37 -26.58
N PRO A 303 7.39 -27.13 -27.56
CA PRO A 303 7.23 -26.83 -28.98
C PRO A 303 5.79 -26.76 -29.49
N ASP A 304 4.86 -27.44 -28.83
CA ASP A 304 3.44 -27.51 -29.17
C ASP A 304 2.56 -26.61 -28.27
N SER A 305 3.16 -25.62 -27.61
CA SER A 305 2.48 -24.62 -26.81
C SER A 305 1.49 -23.80 -27.67
N PRO A 306 0.24 -23.59 -27.20
CA PRO A 306 -0.71 -22.73 -27.90
C PRO A 306 -0.26 -21.26 -27.96
N ALA A 307 0.59 -20.81 -27.03
CA ALA A 307 1.12 -19.44 -27.03
C ALA A 307 1.93 -19.16 -28.30
N LEU A 308 2.76 -20.12 -28.72
CA LEU A 308 3.58 -19.99 -29.93
C LEU A 308 2.71 -19.82 -31.18
N ALA A 309 1.63 -20.59 -31.29
CA ALA A 309 0.68 -20.49 -32.40
C ALA A 309 -0.11 -19.17 -32.42
N MET A 310 -0.21 -18.49 -31.27
CA MET A 310 -0.83 -17.17 -31.16
C MET A 310 0.14 -16.04 -31.50
N GLY A 311 1.44 -16.32 -31.64
CA GLY A 311 2.46 -15.31 -31.94
C GLY A 311 3.30 -14.88 -30.74
N PHE A 312 3.15 -15.53 -29.58
CA PHE A 312 4.04 -15.33 -28.44
C PHE A 312 5.48 -15.68 -28.84
N ARG A 313 6.42 -14.83 -28.46
CA ARG A 313 7.86 -15.04 -28.66
C ARG A 313 8.49 -15.51 -27.35
N PRO A 314 9.11 -16.70 -27.29
CA PRO A 314 9.81 -17.15 -26.10
C PRO A 314 10.77 -16.10 -25.57
N ILE A 315 10.79 -15.93 -24.24
CA ILE A 315 11.67 -14.99 -23.56
C ILE A 315 12.88 -15.75 -23.04
N ASP A 316 14.07 -15.31 -23.43
CA ASP A 316 15.34 -15.87 -22.96
C ASP A 316 15.82 -15.11 -21.72
N MET A 317 15.84 -15.79 -20.57
CA MET A 317 16.34 -15.25 -19.29
C MET A 317 17.74 -15.76 -18.92
N THR A 318 18.46 -16.42 -19.83
CA THR A 318 19.81 -16.94 -19.54
C THR A 318 20.87 -15.85 -19.35
N THR A 319 20.55 -14.61 -19.75
CA THR A 319 21.45 -13.44 -19.68
C THR A 319 20.98 -12.37 -18.68
N VAL A 320 19.89 -12.64 -17.95
CA VAL A 320 19.37 -11.75 -16.90
C VAL A 320 20.33 -11.66 -15.72
N GLY A 321 20.36 -10.49 -15.07
CA GLY A 321 21.17 -10.23 -13.89
C GLY A 321 22.64 -10.02 -14.23
N LEU A 322 23.51 -10.32 -13.26
CA LEU A 322 24.94 -10.06 -13.36
C LEU A 322 25.62 -10.91 -14.45
N TYR A 323 26.62 -10.32 -15.11
CA TYR A 323 27.48 -11.03 -16.08
C TYR A 323 28.97 -10.87 -15.78
N GLY A 324 29.80 -11.72 -16.40
CA GLY A 324 31.25 -11.71 -16.26
C GLY A 324 31.78 -12.93 -15.49
N ASP A 325 32.82 -12.73 -14.70
CA ASP A 325 33.51 -13.82 -13.99
C ASP A 325 32.59 -14.52 -12.98
N ALA A 326 32.78 -15.83 -12.82
CA ALA A 326 31.95 -16.67 -11.95
C ALA A 326 31.97 -16.22 -10.47
N GLU A 327 33.08 -15.64 -10.00
CA GLU A 327 33.16 -15.07 -8.66
C GLU A 327 32.11 -13.98 -8.47
N TRP A 328 32.00 -13.05 -9.42
CA TRP A 328 31.05 -11.93 -9.40
C TRP A 328 29.60 -12.41 -9.51
N THR A 329 29.31 -13.24 -10.51
CA THR A 329 27.93 -13.71 -10.77
C THR A 329 27.43 -14.70 -9.73
N SER A 330 28.32 -15.24 -8.88
CA SER A 330 27.93 -16.11 -7.77
C SER A 330 27.54 -15.37 -6.49
N LEU A 331 27.85 -14.07 -6.36
CA LEU A 331 27.60 -13.31 -5.13
C LEU A 331 26.14 -13.34 -4.66
N PRO A 332 25.12 -13.18 -5.54
CA PRO A 332 23.73 -13.23 -5.08
C PRO A 332 23.35 -14.57 -4.47
N LYS A 333 23.87 -15.69 -5.01
CA LYS A 333 23.62 -17.04 -4.47
C LYS A 333 24.28 -17.29 -3.11
N GLN A 334 25.30 -16.50 -2.76
CA GLN A 334 25.96 -16.57 -1.46
C GLN A 334 25.23 -15.75 -0.39
N TYR A 335 24.39 -14.80 -0.82
CA TYR A 335 23.61 -13.97 0.09
C TYR A 335 22.46 -14.79 0.69
N GLN A 336 22.39 -14.84 2.02
CA GLN A 336 21.27 -15.44 2.74
C GLN A 336 20.33 -14.33 3.18
N LEU A 337 19.12 -14.32 2.65
CA LEU A 337 18.12 -13.32 3.00
C LEU A 337 17.74 -13.44 4.49
N PRO A 338 18.05 -12.43 5.33
CA PRO A 338 17.65 -12.47 6.74
C PRO A 338 16.14 -12.26 6.88
N PRO A 339 15.47 -12.84 7.89
CA PRO A 339 14.09 -12.49 8.20
C PRO A 339 14.00 -11.01 8.61
N LEU A 340 12.85 -10.38 8.34
CA LEU A 340 12.58 -9.02 8.84
C LEU A 340 12.53 -9.02 10.37
N LEU A 341 13.06 -7.95 10.95
CA LEU A 341 12.99 -7.69 12.39
C LEU A 341 11.53 -7.47 12.82
N PRO A 342 11.17 -7.73 14.09
CA PRO A 342 9.81 -7.49 14.60
C PRO A 342 9.31 -6.06 14.34
N GLU A 343 10.17 -5.06 14.55
CA GLU A 343 9.90 -3.64 14.29
C GLU A 343 9.67 -3.33 12.80
N GLU A 344 10.30 -4.07 11.90
CA GLU A 344 10.12 -3.91 10.45
C GLU A 344 8.81 -4.55 9.97
N ARG A 345 8.38 -5.65 10.60
CA ARG A 345 7.05 -6.26 10.33
C ARG A 345 5.90 -5.39 10.81
N ALA A 346 6.17 -4.54 11.81
CA ALA A 346 5.22 -3.60 12.39
C ALA A 346 5.43 -2.16 11.88
N ALA A 347 6.15 -1.96 10.78
CA ALA A 347 6.45 -0.62 10.28
C ALA A 347 5.16 0.19 10.04
N GLY A 348 5.06 1.35 10.69
CA GLY A 348 3.87 2.21 10.64
C GLY A 348 2.83 1.96 11.74
N MET A 349 2.93 0.85 12.48
CA MET A 349 2.15 0.62 13.70
C MET A 349 2.83 1.32 14.88
N HIS A 350 2.13 2.31 15.43
CA HIS A 350 2.53 3.07 16.58
C HIS A 350 1.44 2.95 17.63
N LEU A 351 1.77 2.31 18.76
CA LEU A 351 0.89 2.31 19.92
C LEU A 351 0.97 3.70 20.54
N VAL A 352 -0.16 4.39 20.51
CA VAL A 352 -0.25 5.79 20.92
C VAL A 352 -0.11 5.91 22.44
N GLU A 353 0.71 6.86 22.88
CA GLU A 353 0.67 7.43 24.22
C GLU A 353 0.51 8.95 24.06
N ASP A 354 -0.72 9.46 24.20
CA ASP A 354 -1.07 10.86 23.95
C ASP A 354 -1.72 11.48 25.19
N ASN A 355 -0.96 12.35 25.86
CA ASN A 355 -1.42 13.21 26.94
C ASN A 355 -1.68 14.65 26.45
N PHE A 356 -1.61 14.88 25.13
CA PHE A 356 -1.87 16.16 24.46
C PHE A 356 -0.89 17.31 24.76
N ASP A 357 0.24 17.05 25.40
CA ASP A 357 1.23 18.08 25.74
C ASP A 357 2.19 18.43 24.58
N ASP A 358 2.24 17.60 23.54
CA ASP A 358 3.09 17.83 22.35
C ASP A 358 2.55 18.92 21.40
N ALA A 359 1.38 19.50 21.72
CA ALA A 359 0.80 20.64 21.05
C ALA A 359 0.57 21.80 22.01
N GLN A 360 0.57 23.03 21.48
CA GLN A 360 0.35 24.23 22.28
C GLN A 360 -1.14 24.49 22.51
N VAL A 361 -1.48 25.20 23.59
CA VAL A 361 -2.85 25.66 23.85
C VAL A 361 -3.44 26.38 22.63
N GLY A 362 -4.66 25.98 22.24
CA GLY A 362 -5.37 26.46 21.05
C GLY A 362 -5.02 25.75 19.75
N GLN A 363 -4.03 24.84 19.74
CA GLN A 363 -3.70 24.00 18.59
C GLN A 363 -4.53 22.72 18.55
N LYS A 364 -4.45 22.00 17.43
CA LYS A 364 -4.99 20.64 17.28
C LYS A 364 -4.01 19.61 17.88
N PRO A 365 -4.49 18.42 18.31
CA PRO A 365 -3.63 17.38 18.84
C PRO A 365 -2.55 16.97 17.82
N ALA A 366 -1.36 16.62 18.31
CA ALA A 366 -0.20 16.35 17.46
C ALA A 366 -0.30 15.02 16.68
N TYR A 367 -0.98 14.02 17.26
CA TYR A 367 -0.96 12.64 16.77
C TYR A 367 -2.30 12.17 16.17
N ALA A 368 -3.34 13.00 16.21
CA ALA A 368 -4.67 12.64 15.77
C ALA A 368 -5.19 13.54 14.65
N ALA A 369 -5.94 12.96 13.72
CA ALA A 369 -6.72 13.69 12.76
C ALA A 369 -7.97 14.29 13.44
N VAL A 370 -8.40 15.46 12.98
CA VAL A 370 -9.55 16.20 13.51
C VAL A 370 -10.56 16.47 12.40
N VAL A 371 -11.84 16.32 12.72
CA VAL A 371 -12.97 16.70 11.87
C VAL A 371 -13.94 17.52 12.69
N GLU A 372 -14.25 18.72 12.22
CA GLU A 372 -14.96 19.74 12.99
C GLU A 372 -15.70 20.72 12.06
N ASP A 373 -16.59 21.51 12.67
CA ASP A 373 -17.30 22.61 12.01
C ASP A 373 -17.11 23.89 12.85
N VAL A 374 -15.95 24.52 12.65
CA VAL A 374 -15.54 25.71 13.40
C VAL A 374 -16.50 26.88 13.15
N GLU A 375 -17.09 26.98 11.95
CA GLU A 375 -18.04 28.04 11.61
C GLU A 375 -19.35 27.89 12.39
N ALA A 376 -19.82 26.66 12.55
CA ALA A 376 -20.99 26.35 13.39
C ALA A 376 -20.68 26.33 14.89
N GLY A 377 -19.40 26.43 15.29
CA GLY A 377 -18.96 26.52 16.68
C GLY A 377 -18.62 25.17 17.34
N ALA A 378 -18.52 24.09 16.55
CA ALA A 378 -18.16 22.76 17.01
C ALA A 378 -16.69 22.46 16.67
N TYR A 379 -15.81 22.34 17.66
CA TYR A 379 -14.36 22.20 17.42
C TYR A 379 -13.62 21.45 18.52
N LEU A 380 -12.39 21.03 18.22
CA LEU A 380 -11.43 20.52 19.21
C LEU A 380 -10.22 21.44 19.37
N GLU A 381 -9.67 21.54 20.57
CA GLU A 381 -8.40 22.23 20.81
C GLU A 381 -7.67 21.65 22.02
N VAL A 382 -6.35 21.68 22.00
CA VAL A 382 -5.53 21.47 23.20
C VAL A 382 -5.77 22.64 24.14
N SER A 383 -6.10 22.36 25.39
CA SER A 383 -6.57 23.33 26.36
C SER A 383 -5.88 23.18 27.70
N ASP A 384 -5.61 24.31 28.35
CA ASP A 384 -5.14 24.43 29.74
C ASP A 384 -6.29 24.67 30.73
N LYS A 385 -7.55 24.72 30.26
CA LYS A 385 -8.73 24.94 31.12
C LYS A 385 -8.95 23.82 32.13
N ARG A 386 -8.63 22.59 31.73
CA ARG A 386 -8.79 21.38 32.52
C ARG A 386 -7.82 20.33 31.98
N ALA A 387 -7.09 19.65 32.86
CA ALA A 387 -6.24 18.52 32.54
C ALA A 387 -6.16 17.60 33.76
N LEU A 388 -6.08 16.29 33.54
CA LEU A 388 -5.77 15.34 34.61
C LEU A 388 -4.26 15.20 34.75
N SER A 389 -3.54 15.11 33.63
CA SER A 389 -2.08 15.12 33.51
C SER A 389 -1.62 16.50 33.04
N PRO A 390 -1.20 17.41 33.93
CA PRO A 390 -0.84 18.77 33.51
C PRO A 390 0.39 18.80 32.59
N PRO A 391 0.49 19.79 31.68
CA PRO A 391 -0.32 21.01 31.64
C PRO A 391 -1.62 20.97 30.82
N HIS A 392 -1.79 20.08 29.84
CA HIS A 392 -2.90 20.20 28.88
C HIS A 392 -3.78 18.95 28.79
N SER A 393 -4.97 19.11 28.22
CA SER A 393 -5.79 18.00 27.70
C SER A 393 -6.50 18.42 26.43
N LEU A 394 -7.15 17.49 25.73
CA LEU A 394 -7.92 17.80 24.54
C LEU A 394 -9.36 18.17 24.91
N ARG A 395 -9.77 19.39 24.58
CA ARG A 395 -11.12 19.92 24.80
C ARG A 395 -11.96 19.77 23.54
N PHE A 396 -13.14 19.20 23.70
CA PHE A 396 -14.21 19.17 22.71
C PHE A 396 -15.23 20.24 23.07
N VAL A 397 -15.64 21.02 22.08
CA VAL A 397 -16.68 22.05 22.22
C VAL A 397 -17.78 21.73 21.22
N ASP A 398 -18.98 21.43 21.72
CA ASP A 398 -20.17 21.17 20.92
C ASP A 398 -20.97 22.45 20.64
N ALA A 399 -21.70 22.42 19.53
CA ALA A 399 -22.66 23.45 19.17
C ALA A 399 -24.04 22.85 18.86
N ALA A 400 -25.05 23.71 18.79
CA ALA A 400 -26.35 23.30 18.26
C ALA A 400 -26.28 23.18 16.72
N ASP A 401 -27.18 22.39 16.14
CA ASP A 401 -27.40 22.28 14.69
C ASP A 401 -26.20 21.81 13.84
N VAL A 402 -25.18 21.21 14.48
CA VAL A 402 -24.08 20.52 13.79
C VAL A 402 -24.40 19.06 13.51
N THR A 403 -23.72 18.50 12.51
CA THR A 403 -23.88 17.09 12.17
C THR A 403 -23.43 16.23 13.36
N TYR A 404 -24.22 15.21 13.72
CA TYR A 404 -24.08 14.41 14.95
C TYR A 404 -22.70 13.73 15.19
N HIS A 405 -21.81 13.75 14.20
CA HIS A 405 -20.46 13.21 14.30
C HIS A 405 -19.39 14.31 14.34
N MET A 406 -19.76 15.57 14.57
CA MET A 406 -18.85 16.70 14.69
C MET A 406 -19.07 17.38 16.05
N PRO A 407 -17.99 17.68 16.80
CA PRO A 407 -16.58 17.48 16.45
C PRO A 407 -16.05 16.08 16.85
N HIS A 408 -15.06 15.56 16.11
CA HIS A 408 -14.36 14.32 16.49
C HIS A 408 -12.87 14.31 16.15
N MET A 409 -12.13 13.40 16.80
CA MET A 409 -10.77 13.04 16.46
C MET A 409 -10.61 11.54 16.23
N TYR A 410 -9.54 11.16 15.53
CA TYR A 410 -9.16 9.76 15.37
C TYR A 410 -7.67 9.55 15.10
N TYR A 411 -7.15 8.41 15.56
CA TYR A 411 -5.82 7.91 15.22
C TYR A 411 -5.88 7.06 13.96
N THR A 412 -4.88 7.25 13.08
CA THR A 412 -4.77 6.57 11.78
C THR A 412 -3.69 5.50 11.72
N SER A 413 -2.88 5.35 12.79
CA SER A 413 -1.84 4.32 12.81
C SER A 413 -2.50 2.94 12.80
N PRO A 414 -2.17 2.06 11.83
CA PRO A 414 -2.75 0.74 11.76
C PRO A 414 -2.25 -0.13 12.90
N ILE A 415 -3.15 -0.64 13.74
CA ILE A 415 -2.82 -1.61 14.78
C ILE A 415 -3.23 -3.00 14.28
N VAL A 416 -2.23 -3.76 13.87
CA VAL A 416 -2.37 -5.08 13.24
C VAL A 416 -1.42 -6.09 13.89
N GLY A 417 -1.87 -7.33 14.01
CA GLY A 417 -1.07 -8.44 14.52
C GLY A 417 -1.82 -9.31 15.51
N ASP A 418 -1.17 -10.38 15.95
CA ASP A 418 -1.75 -11.38 16.85
C ASP A 418 -1.36 -11.08 18.30
N PHE A 419 -2.12 -10.20 18.95
CA PHE A 419 -1.94 -9.87 20.37
C PHE A 419 -3.22 -9.32 20.99
N THR A 420 -3.30 -9.33 22.32
CA THR A 420 -4.34 -8.61 23.07
C THR A 420 -3.90 -7.16 23.27
N LEU A 421 -4.80 -6.21 22.98
CA LEU A 421 -4.57 -4.78 23.12
C LEU A 421 -5.47 -4.22 24.22
N THR A 422 -4.89 -3.41 25.09
CA THR A 422 -5.62 -2.52 26.00
C THR A 422 -5.51 -1.09 25.50
N VAL A 423 -6.65 -0.39 25.40
CA VAL A 423 -6.70 1.07 25.21
C VAL A 423 -7.32 1.68 26.45
N SER A 424 -6.59 2.58 27.09
CA SER A 424 -7.07 3.36 28.23
C SER A 424 -7.12 4.85 27.92
N PHE A 425 -8.03 5.57 28.57
CA PHE A 425 -8.11 7.03 28.50
C PHE A 425 -8.85 7.60 29.71
N ASP A 426 -8.65 8.89 29.96
CA ASP A 426 -9.38 9.64 30.97
C ASP A 426 -10.34 10.63 30.32
N LEU A 427 -11.57 10.70 30.84
CA LEU A 427 -12.62 11.55 30.30
C LEU A 427 -13.27 12.37 31.42
N TYR A 428 -13.36 13.68 31.20
CA TYR A 428 -14.20 14.59 31.98
C TYR A 428 -15.32 15.12 31.09
N ARG A 429 -16.56 15.11 31.58
CA ARG A 429 -17.72 15.64 30.86
C ARG A 429 -18.45 16.69 31.68
N GLU A 430 -18.78 17.81 31.05
CA GLU A 430 -19.81 18.71 31.57
C GLU A 430 -21.20 18.07 31.44
N PRO A 431 -22.21 18.49 32.23
CA PRO A 431 -23.58 17.99 32.09
C PRO A 431 -24.11 18.15 30.66
N GLY A 432 -24.68 17.08 30.09
CA GLY A 432 -25.18 17.06 28.72
C GLY A 432 -24.14 16.74 27.64
N ALA A 433 -22.84 16.72 27.97
CA ALA A 433 -21.80 16.28 27.04
C ALA A 433 -21.90 14.77 26.79
N MET A 434 -21.81 14.38 25.52
CA MET A 434 -21.97 13.01 25.05
C MET A 434 -20.69 12.52 24.39
N LEU A 435 -20.34 11.26 24.60
CA LEU A 435 -19.21 10.62 23.94
C LEU A 435 -19.70 9.45 23.08
N TRP A 436 -19.07 9.26 21.94
CA TRP A 436 -19.05 8.01 21.19
C TRP A 436 -17.59 7.67 20.87
N THR A 437 -17.14 6.49 21.27
CA THR A 437 -15.82 5.97 20.89
C THR A 437 -15.96 4.58 20.32
N GLU A 438 -15.19 4.29 19.27
CA GLU A 438 -15.19 2.98 18.64
C GLU A 438 -13.90 2.67 17.89
N TRP A 439 -13.65 1.37 17.73
CA TRP A 439 -12.53 0.82 16.97
C TRP A 439 -13.08 0.24 15.67
N ARG A 440 -12.48 0.60 14.53
CA ARG A 440 -12.93 0.09 13.23
C ARG A 440 -11.85 -0.69 12.49
N HIS A 441 -12.26 -1.80 11.89
CA HIS A 441 -11.44 -2.63 11.01
C HIS A 441 -11.06 -1.91 9.72
N THR A 442 -11.88 -0.99 9.25
CA THR A 442 -11.62 -0.08 8.13
C THR A 442 -12.04 1.34 8.53
N PRO A 443 -11.60 2.41 7.85
CA PRO A 443 -12.13 3.74 8.13
C PRO A 443 -13.65 3.87 7.96
N GLY A 444 -14.30 2.97 7.20
CA GLY A 444 -15.75 2.91 7.03
C GLY A 444 -16.49 2.15 8.14
N TYR A 445 -17.82 2.16 8.08
CA TYR A 445 -18.73 1.56 9.07
C TYR A 445 -18.92 0.04 8.90
N ALA A 446 -17.83 -0.70 8.72
CA ALA A 446 -17.85 -2.15 8.55
C ALA A 446 -16.91 -2.81 9.55
N LYS A 447 -17.35 -3.93 10.14
CA LYS A 447 -16.58 -4.75 11.09
C LYS A 447 -16.09 -3.92 12.28
N VAL A 448 -17.04 -3.48 13.09
CA VAL A 448 -16.79 -2.58 14.24
C VAL A 448 -16.44 -3.41 15.47
N GLY A 449 -15.32 -3.07 16.11
CA GLY A 449 -14.83 -3.69 17.33
C GLY A 449 -15.44 -3.08 18.60
N PRO A 450 -14.65 -2.84 19.66
CA PRO A 450 -15.10 -2.16 20.87
C PRO A 450 -15.78 -0.83 20.55
N CYS A 451 -16.97 -0.63 21.10
CA CYS A 451 -17.83 0.51 20.79
C CYS A 451 -18.71 0.83 22.01
N LEU A 452 -18.63 2.07 22.49
CA LEU A 452 -19.48 2.58 23.55
C LEU A 452 -19.95 4.01 23.27
N HIS A 453 -21.08 4.36 23.89
CA HIS A 453 -21.61 5.71 23.91
C HIS A 453 -21.95 6.12 25.35
N ILE A 454 -21.91 7.43 25.61
CA ILE A 454 -22.43 8.05 26.82
C ILE A 454 -23.52 9.02 26.40
N ALA A 455 -24.75 8.76 26.82
CA ALA A 455 -25.90 9.62 26.56
C ALA A 455 -25.85 10.91 27.40
N ALA A 456 -26.68 11.89 27.05
CA ALA A 456 -26.67 13.21 27.68
C ALA A 456 -26.99 13.18 29.20
N ASP A 457 -27.73 12.17 29.65
CA ASP A 457 -28.04 11.91 31.06
C ASP A 457 -26.98 11.06 31.77
N GLY A 458 -25.89 10.72 31.08
CA GLY A 458 -24.81 9.88 31.57
C GLY A 458 -25.01 8.39 31.35
N GLN A 459 -26.11 7.93 30.73
CA GLN A 459 -26.32 6.51 30.51
C GLN A 459 -25.25 5.92 29.59
N LEU A 460 -24.59 4.84 30.04
CA LEU A 460 -23.66 4.07 29.22
C LEU A 460 -24.44 3.16 28.25
N LEU A 461 -24.11 3.25 26.97
CA LEU A 461 -24.67 2.43 25.89
C LEU A 461 -23.55 1.71 25.14
N PHE A 462 -23.87 0.59 24.50
CA PHE A 462 -22.96 -0.18 23.65
C PHE A 462 -23.35 -0.09 22.18
N GLN A 463 -22.64 -0.82 21.32
CA GLN A 463 -22.94 -0.97 19.89
C GLN A 463 -24.46 -1.13 19.63
N ASN A 464 -24.95 -0.50 18.55
CA ASN A 464 -26.38 -0.35 18.23
C ASN A 464 -27.18 0.43 19.29
N LYS A 465 -26.51 1.26 20.10
CA LYS A 465 -27.11 2.05 21.21
C LYS A 465 -27.85 1.19 22.22
N ARG A 466 -27.38 -0.05 22.46
CA ARG A 466 -27.97 -0.94 23.47
C ARG A 466 -27.69 -0.37 24.87
N PRO A 467 -28.71 -0.07 25.69
CA PRO A 467 -28.50 0.55 26.99
C PRO A 467 -27.92 -0.41 28.03
N SER A 468 -27.11 0.12 28.93
CA SER A 468 -26.75 -0.51 30.21
C SER A 468 -27.60 0.09 31.35
N GLU A 469 -27.51 -0.53 32.53
CA GLU A 469 -28.09 0.01 33.78
C GLU A 469 -27.17 1.05 34.46
N THR A 470 -26.01 1.34 33.87
CA THR A 470 -25.00 2.22 34.46
C THR A 470 -25.16 3.65 33.96
N TYR A 471 -25.17 4.58 34.92
CA TYR A 471 -25.16 6.02 34.69
C TYR A 471 -23.85 6.59 35.21
N LEU A 472 -23.08 7.17 34.28
CA LEU A 472 -21.78 7.73 34.58
C LEU A 472 -21.95 9.19 35.05
N PRO A 473 -21.33 9.57 36.17
CA PRO A 473 -21.39 10.92 36.69
C PRO A 473 -20.77 11.91 35.72
N ALA A 474 -21.28 13.15 35.75
CA ALA A 474 -20.66 14.31 35.12
C ALA A 474 -19.79 15.05 36.16
N GLU A 475 -19.00 16.00 35.68
CA GLU A 475 -18.17 16.87 36.50
C GLU A 475 -17.06 16.18 37.31
N GLU A 476 -16.65 14.98 36.92
CA GLU A 476 -15.46 14.30 37.44
C GLU A 476 -14.68 13.56 36.34
N TRP A 477 -13.38 13.35 36.57
CA TRP A 477 -12.55 12.53 35.69
C TRP A 477 -12.83 11.05 35.93
N LEU A 478 -13.11 10.33 34.84
CA LEU A 478 -13.32 8.89 34.84
C LEU A 478 -12.25 8.23 33.99
N HIS A 479 -11.70 7.13 34.48
CA HIS A 479 -10.72 6.32 33.76
C HIS A 479 -11.42 5.15 33.08
N PHE A 480 -11.17 4.98 31.79
CA PHE A 480 -11.71 3.92 30.95
C PHE A 480 -10.57 3.00 30.52
N GLU A 481 -10.83 1.70 30.57
CA GLU A 481 -9.92 0.66 30.09
C GLU A 481 -10.71 -0.34 29.24
N LEU A 482 -10.35 -0.46 27.96
CA LEU A 482 -10.97 -1.36 26.99
C LEU A 482 -9.92 -2.39 26.56
N THR A 483 -10.29 -3.67 26.53
CA THR A 483 -9.36 -4.75 26.11
C THR A 483 -10.01 -5.66 25.08
N ASP A 484 -9.31 -5.96 23.99
CA ASP A 484 -9.77 -6.87 22.92
C ASP A 484 -8.56 -7.62 22.29
N GLY A 485 -8.82 -8.81 21.75
CA GLY A 485 -7.87 -9.59 20.95
C GLY A 485 -7.86 -9.13 19.49
N LEU A 486 -6.66 -8.99 18.91
CA LEU A 486 -6.47 -8.69 17.50
C LEU A 486 -5.89 -9.88 16.73
N GLY A 487 -6.03 -9.88 15.41
CA GLY A 487 -5.53 -10.92 14.52
C GLY A 487 -6.12 -12.29 14.86
N ALA A 488 -5.26 -13.28 15.08
CA ALA A 488 -5.68 -14.63 15.46
C ALA A 488 -6.32 -14.73 16.86
N LEU A 489 -6.20 -13.69 17.70
CA LEU A 489 -6.80 -13.64 19.04
C LEU A 489 -8.18 -12.97 19.07
N SER A 490 -8.66 -12.41 17.95
CA SER A 490 -10.00 -11.83 17.90
C SER A 490 -11.07 -12.92 17.96
N ASP A 491 -12.01 -12.80 18.88
CA ASP A 491 -13.13 -13.73 19.06
C ASP A 491 -14.51 -13.04 19.02
N GLY A 492 -14.53 -11.74 18.67
CA GLY A 492 -15.74 -10.92 18.63
C GLY A 492 -16.22 -10.48 20.01
N LEU A 493 -15.37 -10.57 21.04
CA LEU A 493 -15.65 -10.22 22.41
C LEU A 493 -14.60 -9.25 22.96
N TRP A 494 -15.01 -8.32 23.81
CA TRP A 494 -14.11 -7.34 24.42
C TRP A 494 -14.54 -7.03 25.86
N ASP A 495 -13.60 -6.47 26.63
CA ASP A 495 -13.80 -6.14 28.04
C ASP A 495 -13.76 -4.62 28.26
N LEU A 496 -14.55 -4.14 29.22
CA LEU A 496 -14.60 -2.73 29.61
C LEU A 496 -14.57 -2.59 31.13
N ARG A 497 -13.70 -1.71 31.61
CA ARG A 497 -13.66 -1.26 32.99
C ARG A 497 -13.71 0.26 33.04
N ILE A 498 -14.57 0.81 33.89
CA ILE A 498 -14.68 2.25 34.14
C ILE A 498 -14.55 2.50 35.63
N THR A 499 -13.62 3.38 36.01
CA THR A 499 -13.35 3.71 37.40
C THR A 499 -13.33 5.21 37.64
N ARG A 500 -13.63 5.61 38.87
CA ARG A 500 -13.25 6.94 39.38
C ARG A 500 -11.75 6.97 39.63
N GLN A 501 -11.19 8.18 39.71
CA GLN A 501 -9.79 8.40 40.12
C GLN A 501 -9.49 7.88 41.54
N SER A 502 -10.52 7.68 42.38
CA SER A 502 -10.40 7.04 43.69
C SER A 502 -10.14 5.51 43.61
N GLY A 503 -10.29 4.91 42.43
CA GLY A 503 -10.25 3.47 42.20
C GLY A 503 -11.61 2.77 42.35
N GLU A 504 -12.67 3.50 42.69
CA GLU A 504 -14.03 2.93 42.72
C GLU A 504 -14.49 2.52 41.32
N VAL A 505 -14.95 1.28 41.18
CA VAL A 505 -15.44 0.73 39.91
C VAL A 505 -16.89 1.15 39.69
N LEU A 506 -17.14 1.88 38.61
CA LEU A 506 -18.48 2.29 38.18
C LEU A 506 -19.10 1.28 37.21
N PHE A 507 -18.26 0.64 36.39
CA PHE A 507 -18.64 -0.41 35.47
C PHE A 507 -17.51 -1.40 35.29
N GLU A 508 -17.84 -2.68 35.25
CA GLU A 508 -16.93 -3.76 34.85
C GLU A 508 -17.75 -4.80 34.09
N GLY A 509 -17.43 -4.97 32.81
CA GLY A 509 -18.12 -5.89 31.92
C GLY A 509 -17.10 -6.67 31.12
N ALA A 510 -17.23 -7.99 31.15
CA ALA A 510 -16.41 -8.89 30.36
C ALA A 510 -17.24 -9.52 29.23
N ASN A 511 -16.58 -9.91 28.14
CA ASN A 511 -17.19 -10.56 26.98
C ASN A 511 -18.34 -9.75 26.35
N LEU A 512 -18.17 -8.43 26.24
CA LEU A 512 -19.08 -7.58 25.51
C LEU A 512 -18.97 -7.90 24.01
N PRO A 513 -20.07 -8.09 23.27
CA PRO A 513 -20.00 -8.45 21.87
C PRO A 513 -19.57 -7.28 20.98
N CYS A 514 -18.80 -7.57 19.94
CA CYS A 514 -18.55 -6.72 18.79
C CYS A 514 -18.76 -7.50 17.48
N ASP A 515 -18.37 -6.96 16.33
CA ASP A 515 -18.46 -7.67 15.06
C ASP A 515 -17.49 -8.87 15.03
N PRO A 516 -17.94 -10.10 14.72
CA PRO A 516 -17.10 -11.30 14.75
C PRO A 516 -15.98 -11.30 13.70
N GLU A 517 -16.02 -10.40 12.71
CA GLU A 517 -14.95 -10.24 11.72
C GLU A 517 -13.99 -9.08 12.06
N PHE A 518 -14.15 -8.42 13.21
CA PHE A 518 -13.19 -7.43 13.71
C PHE A 518 -11.88 -8.13 14.11
N SER A 519 -10.73 -7.62 13.66
CA SER A 519 -9.42 -8.23 13.94
C SER A 519 -8.24 -7.26 13.87
N ARG A 520 -8.49 -5.97 13.65
CA ARG A 520 -7.47 -4.92 13.53
C ARG A 520 -8.09 -3.55 13.73
N ILE A 521 -7.27 -2.56 14.06
CA ILE A 521 -7.70 -1.16 14.20
C ILE A 521 -7.07 -0.35 13.08
N LEU A 522 -7.88 0.14 12.14
CA LEU A 522 -7.45 1.13 11.15
C LEU A 522 -8.03 2.53 11.44
N TRP A 523 -8.89 2.63 12.45
CA TRP A 523 -9.46 3.87 12.95
C TRP A 523 -9.87 3.67 14.41
N LEU A 524 -9.26 4.46 15.31
CA LEU A 524 -9.70 4.60 16.70
C LEU A 524 -10.14 6.05 16.89
N GLY A 525 -11.42 6.27 17.20
CA GLY A 525 -11.93 7.64 17.30
C GLY A 525 -12.72 7.95 18.56
N PHE A 526 -12.80 9.25 18.82
CA PHE A 526 -13.52 9.88 19.91
C PHE A 526 -14.38 10.99 19.31
N VAL A 527 -15.68 10.85 19.43
CA VAL A 527 -16.68 11.71 18.80
C VAL A 527 -17.51 12.36 19.91
N SER A 528 -17.57 13.68 19.91
CA SER A 528 -18.62 14.37 20.66
C SER A 528 -19.89 14.37 19.82
N SER A 529 -20.99 13.90 20.40
CA SER A 529 -22.26 13.75 19.69
C SER A 529 -23.39 14.52 20.37
N ALA A 530 -23.06 15.54 21.16
CA ALA A 530 -24.06 16.36 21.82
C ALA A 530 -24.79 17.22 20.78
N THR A 531 -26.10 17.34 20.92
CA THR A 531 -26.95 18.12 19.98
C THR A 531 -27.15 19.57 20.41
N GLY A 532 -26.39 20.03 21.42
CA GLY A 532 -26.43 21.38 21.95
C GLY A 532 -25.12 21.72 22.65
N PRO A 533 -24.95 22.97 23.13
CA PRO A 533 -23.70 23.43 23.73
C PRO A 533 -23.30 22.58 24.93
N ALA A 534 -22.16 21.91 24.83
CA ALA A 534 -21.58 21.08 25.86
C ALA A 534 -20.06 21.03 25.67
N GLU A 535 -19.33 20.64 26.72
CA GLU A 535 -17.89 20.45 26.65
C GLU A 535 -17.48 19.14 27.31
N MET A 536 -16.47 18.50 26.73
CA MET A 536 -15.78 17.38 27.36
C MET A 536 -14.27 17.49 27.14
N TYR A 537 -13.52 16.83 28.01
CA TYR A 537 -12.06 16.84 28.01
C TYR A 537 -11.56 15.39 28.00
N LEU A 538 -10.66 15.09 27.08
CA LEU A 538 -10.01 13.80 26.90
C LEU A 538 -8.53 13.93 27.25
N ASP A 539 -8.02 12.98 28.01
CA ASP A 539 -6.62 12.96 28.47
C ASP A 539 -6.08 11.52 28.50
N ASN A 540 -4.76 11.37 28.53
CA ASN A 540 -4.03 10.11 28.69
C ASN A 540 -4.50 8.95 27.81
N VAL A 541 -4.65 9.15 26.50
CA VAL A 541 -4.98 8.05 25.59
C VAL A 541 -3.76 7.17 25.41
N VAL A 542 -3.85 5.91 25.85
CA VAL A 542 -2.72 4.99 25.90
C VAL A 542 -3.12 3.64 25.32
N MET A 543 -2.34 3.16 24.35
CA MET A 543 -2.46 1.83 23.76
C MET A 543 -1.32 0.95 24.28
N LYS A 544 -1.64 -0.21 24.85
CA LYS A 544 -0.64 -1.15 25.36
C LYS A 544 -0.94 -2.57 24.92
N ARG A 545 0.11 -3.30 24.55
CA ARG A 545 0.02 -4.76 24.40
C ARG A 545 -0.09 -5.38 25.79
N VAL A 546 -0.98 -6.34 25.90
CA VAL A 546 -0.98 -7.26 27.02
C VAL A 546 -0.09 -8.43 26.62
N ASP A 547 1.15 -8.43 27.10
CA ASP A 547 2.02 -9.57 26.90
C ASP A 547 1.42 -10.78 27.64
N GLY A 548 1.10 -11.84 26.89
CA GLY A 548 0.72 -13.12 27.49
C GLY A 548 1.88 -13.62 28.35
N GLY A 549 1.60 -13.88 29.63
CA GLY A 549 2.58 -14.44 30.57
C GLY A 549 3.07 -15.83 30.19
#